data_AF-A3VBV9-F1
#
_entry.id   AF-A3VBV9-F1
#
_cell.length_a   1.000
_cell.length_b   1.000
_cell.length_c   1.000
_cell.angle_alpha   90.00
_cell.angle_beta   90.00
_cell.angle_gamma   90.00
#
_symmetry.space_group_name_H-M   'P 1'
#
loop_
_entity.id
_entity.type
_entity.pdbx_description
1 polymer ?
#
loop_
_entity_poly.entity_id
_entity_poly.type
_entity_poly.pdbx_seq_one_letter_code
_entity_poly.pdbx_strand_id
1 'polypeptide(L)'
;MLKKLATAALVGLPSLAVAQDVEAFVESNILATLYHELGHALIDIQDVPIFGQEEDAADVLSILLVDAFWEERTRSASPMTRPSGS
;
A
#
# COMPACT_ATOMS: atom_id res chain seq x y z
N MET A 1 38.83 7.37 -24.12
CA MET A 1 38.44 6.35 -23.10
C MET A 1 37.53 6.90 -22.00
N LEU A 2 37.40 8.23 -21.86
CA LEU A 2 36.54 8.87 -20.85
C LEU A 2 35.02 8.76 -21.12
N LYS A 3 34.62 8.67 -22.40
CA LYS A 3 33.20 8.58 -22.81
C LYS A 3 32.53 7.23 -22.48
N LYS A 4 33.29 6.14 -22.34
CA LYS A 4 32.74 4.81 -22.01
C LYS A 4 32.41 4.65 -20.51
N LEU A 5 33.00 5.47 -19.65
CA LEU A 5 32.72 5.49 -18.21
C LEU A 5 31.43 6.24 -17.88
N ALA A 6 31.07 7.27 -18.66
CA ALA A 6 29.85 8.04 -18.46
C ALA A 6 28.57 7.23 -18.70
N THR A 7 28.59 6.27 -19.64
CA THR A 7 27.43 5.44 -19.97
C THR A 7 27.14 4.38 -18.89
N ALA A 8 28.17 3.86 -18.21
CA ALA A 8 27.98 2.90 -17.12
C ALA A 8 27.36 3.53 -15.86
N ALA A 9 27.65 4.80 -15.59
CA ALA A 9 27.11 5.52 -14.44
C ALA A 9 25.59 5.76 -14.55
N LEU A 10 25.05 5.89 -15.77
CA LEU A 10 23.62 6.18 -15.95
C LEU A 10 22.72 4.94 -15.82
N VAL A 11 23.25 3.74 -16.09
CA VAL A 11 22.50 2.47 -16.02
C VAL A 11 22.39 1.95 -14.59
N GLY A 12 23.31 2.33 -13.70
CA GLY A 12 23.29 1.90 -12.28
C GLY A 12 22.41 2.76 -11.37
N LEU A 13 22.03 3.97 -11.78
CA LEU A 13 21.16 4.87 -11.01
C LEU A 13 19.80 4.27 -10.64
N PRO A 14 19.03 3.62 -11.55
CA PRO A 14 17.74 3.06 -11.17
C PRO A 14 17.86 1.94 -10.14
N SER A 15 18.95 1.14 -10.17
CA SER A 15 19.17 0.05 -9.22
C SER A 15 19.48 0.50 -7.80
N LEU A 16 19.92 1.75 -7.60
CA LEU A 16 20.15 2.32 -6.26
C LEU A 16 18.84 2.78 -5.60
N ALA A 17 17.78 3.04 -6.38
CA ALA A 17 16.50 3.52 -5.87
C ALA A 17 15.59 2.38 -5.37
N VAL A 18 15.67 1.18 -5.96
CA VAL A 18 14.81 0.03 -5.60
C VAL A 18 15.28 -0.71 -4.34
N ALA A 19 16.50 -0.43 -3.86
CA ALA A 19 17.14 -1.21 -2.80
C ALA A 19 16.89 -0.67 -1.38
N GLN A 20 16.13 0.41 -1.21
CA GLN A 20 16.14 1.12 0.06
C GLN A 20 15.27 0.47 1.16
N ASP A 21 14.22 -0.29 0.81
CA ASP A 21 13.48 -1.13 1.77
C ASP A 21 12.60 -2.19 1.07
N VAL A 22 13.19 -3.36 0.76
CA VAL A 22 12.46 -4.48 0.12
C VAL A 22 11.37 -5.03 1.06
N GLU A 23 11.60 -5.00 2.37
CA GLU A 23 10.65 -5.50 3.35
C GLU A 23 9.38 -4.62 3.36
N ALA A 24 9.54 -3.30 3.46
CA ALA A 24 8.40 -2.38 3.41
C ALA A 24 7.63 -2.48 2.09
N PHE A 25 8.33 -2.69 0.96
CA PHE A 25 7.68 -2.94 -0.33
C PHE A 25 6.84 -4.22 -0.31
N VAL A 26 7.39 -5.33 0.17
CA VAL A 26 6.69 -6.62 0.24
C VAL A 26 5.51 -6.54 1.22
N GLU A 27 5.70 -5.96 2.41
CA GLU A 27 4.65 -5.75 3.41
C GLU A 27 3.51 -4.92 2.83
N SER A 28 3.81 -3.80 2.16
CA SER A 28 2.80 -2.92 1.54
C SER A 28 1.98 -3.64 0.47
N ASN A 29 2.62 -4.45 -0.39
CA ASN A 29 1.90 -5.20 -1.42
C ASN A 29 1.01 -6.29 -0.82
N ILE A 30 1.52 -7.02 0.20
CA ILE A 30 0.71 -8.04 0.89
C ILE A 30 -0.51 -7.40 1.53
N LEU A 31 -0.37 -6.25 2.17
CA LEU A 31 -1.50 -5.54 2.79
C LEU A 31 -2.51 -5.06 1.77
N ALA A 32 -2.04 -4.43 0.69
CA ALA A 32 -2.93 -3.97 -0.37
C ALA A 32 -3.75 -5.12 -0.96
N THR A 33 -3.09 -6.23 -1.32
CA THR A 33 -3.78 -7.42 -1.84
C THR A 33 -4.72 -8.01 -0.77
N LEU A 34 -4.29 -8.14 0.48
CA LEU A 34 -5.13 -8.69 1.54
C LEU A 34 -6.41 -7.87 1.74
N TYR A 35 -6.30 -6.54 1.80
CA TYR A 35 -7.46 -5.68 2.02
C TYR A 35 -8.38 -5.58 0.78
N HIS A 36 -7.86 -5.79 -0.43
CA HIS A 36 -8.66 -5.96 -1.65
C HIS A 36 -9.53 -7.21 -1.59
N GLU A 37 -8.93 -8.36 -1.30
CA GLU A 37 -9.65 -9.63 -1.21
C GLU A 37 -10.62 -9.67 -0.01
N LEU A 38 -10.25 -9.02 1.10
CA LEU A 38 -11.17 -8.80 2.21
C LEU A 38 -12.34 -7.90 1.79
N GLY A 39 -12.10 -6.93 0.90
CA GLY A 39 -13.15 -6.11 0.29
C GLY A 39 -14.18 -6.95 -0.42
N HIS A 40 -13.74 -7.85 -1.32
CA HIS A 40 -14.61 -8.84 -1.98
C HIS A 40 -15.39 -9.69 -0.98
N ALA A 41 -14.71 -10.24 0.02
CA ALA A 41 -15.36 -11.07 1.04
C ALA A 41 -16.44 -10.30 1.83
N LEU A 42 -16.21 -9.03 2.16
CA LEU A 42 -17.19 -8.21 2.88
C LEU A 42 -18.36 -7.80 1.98
N ILE A 43 -18.12 -7.53 0.69
CA ILE A 43 -19.18 -7.25 -0.29
C ILE A 43 -20.13 -8.43 -0.37
N ASP A 44 -19.60 -9.65 -0.47
CA ASP A 44 -20.38 -10.90 -0.52
C ASP A 44 -21.15 -11.13 0.80
N ILE A 45 -20.47 -11.11 1.94
CA ILE A 45 -21.09 -11.42 3.25
C ILE A 45 -22.19 -10.42 3.62
N GLN A 46 -22.05 -9.15 3.22
CA GLN A 46 -22.99 -8.09 3.56
C GLN A 46 -24.00 -7.80 2.45
N ASP A 47 -24.00 -8.58 1.37
CA ASP A 47 -24.85 -8.38 0.18
C ASP A 47 -24.81 -6.91 -0.32
N VAL A 48 -23.61 -6.31 -0.35
CA VAL A 48 -23.47 -4.89 -0.68
C VAL A 48 -23.88 -4.66 -2.14
N PRO A 49 -24.84 -3.77 -2.43
CA PRO A 49 -25.22 -3.48 -3.80
C PRO A 49 -24.11 -2.69 -4.51
N ILE A 50 -23.49 -3.29 -5.52
CA ILE A 50 -22.44 -2.65 -6.32
C ILE A 50 -23.02 -2.13 -7.64
N PHE A 51 -22.69 -0.88 -7.96
CA PHE A 51 -22.96 -0.28 -9.27
C PHE A 51 -21.64 -0.21 -10.03
N GLY A 52 -21.47 -1.02 -11.09
CA GLY A 52 -20.23 -1.08 -11.87
C GLY A 52 -19.46 -2.38 -11.66
N GLN A 53 -18.14 -2.34 -11.72
CA GLN A 53 -17.29 -3.51 -11.50
C GLN A 53 -17.03 -3.72 -10.01
N GLU A 54 -17.12 -4.96 -9.54
CA GLU A 54 -16.85 -5.32 -8.15
C GLU A 54 -15.42 -5.01 -7.73
N GLU A 55 -14.46 -5.19 -8.64
CA GLU A 55 -13.04 -4.86 -8.42
C GLU A 55 -12.84 -3.39 -8.02
N ASP A 56 -13.52 -2.44 -8.67
CA ASP A 56 -13.40 -1.01 -8.33
C ASP A 56 -13.97 -0.73 -6.93
N ALA A 57 -15.02 -1.45 -6.53
CA ALA A 57 -15.60 -1.32 -5.21
C ALA A 57 -14.71 -1.95 -4.12
N ALA A 58 -14.09 -3.09 -4.42
CA ALA A 58 -13.12 -3.73 -3.54
C ALA A 58 -11.85 -2.87 -3.37
N ASP A 59 -11.36 -2.25 -4.43
CA ASP A 59 -10.25 -1.30 -4.38
C ASP A 59 -10.58 -0.11 -3.46
N VAL A 60 -11.74 0.52 -3.62
CA VAL A 60 -12.17 1.64 -2.77
C VAL A 60 -12.34 1.21 -1.32
N LEU A 61 -12.96 0.05 -1.08
CA LEU A 61 -13.14 -0.48 0.27
C LEU A 61 -11.80 -0.81 0.93
N SER A 62 -10.83 -1.34 0.17
CA SER A 62 -9.48 -1.61 0.67
C SER A 62 -8.80 -0.35 1.23
N ILE A 63 -8.95 0.79 0.56
CA ILE A 63 -8.42 2.09 1.00
C ILE A 63 -9.04 2.49 2.35
N LEU A 64 -10.36 2.34 2.48
CA LEU A 64 -11.07 2.67 3.72
C LEU A 64 -10.67 1.75 4.87
N LEU A 65 -10.47 0.45 4.61
CA LEU A 65 -10.06 -0.53 5.62
C LEU A 65 -8.62 -0.29 6.07
N VAL A 66 -7.71 0.01 5.14
CA VAL A 66 -6.33 0.38 5.46
C VAL A 66 -6.29 1.64 6.33
N ASP A 67 -7.03 2.70 5.97
CA ASP A 67 -7.11 3.92 6.79
C ASP A 67 -7.70 3.66 8.19
N ALA A 68 -8.72 2.80 8.27
CA ALA A 68 -9.40 2.50 9.52
C ALA A 68 -8.58 1.62 10.48
N PHE A 69 -7.82 0.65 9.96
CA PHE A 69 -7.26 -0.44 10.76
C PHE A 69 -5.75 -0.63 10.65
N TRP A 70 -5.11 -0.14 9.59
CA TRP A 70 -3.67 -0.31 9.44
C TRP A 70 -2.90 0.82 10.11
N GLU A 71 -1.96 0.47 10.97
CA GLU A 71 -1.04 1.40 11.61
C GLU A 71 0.38 1.16 11.09
N GLU A 72 1.04 2.20 10.57
CA GLU A 72 2.43 2.07 10.15
C GLU A 72 3.36 1.87 11.35
N ARG A 73 4.34 0.97 11.21
CA ARG A 73 5.32 0.60 12.23
C ARG A 73 6.32 1.71 12.58
N THR A 74 6.14 2.93 12.06
CA THR A 74 7.00 4.12 12.24
C THR A 74 6.67 4.96 13.49
N ARG A 75 5.78 4.49 14.38
CA ARG A 75 5.49 5.17 15.66
C ARG A 75 6.58 4.94 16.72
N SER A 76 7.74 5.55 16.51
CA SER A 76 8.81 5.66 17.52
C SER A 76 8.73 6.94 18.37
N ALA A 77 7.66 7.72 18.26
CA ALA A 77 7.41 8.92 19.08
C ALA A 77 5.92 9.00 19.46
N SER A 78 5.59 8.57 20.67
CA SER A 78 4.25 8.61 21.29
C SER A 78 3.97 10.00 21.93
N PRO A 79 2.77 10.35 22.45
CA PRO A 79 1.41 9.81 22.29
C PRO A 79 0.37 10.90 21.91
N MET A 80 -0.92 10.50 21.78
CA MET A 80 -2.12 11.22 22.26
C MET A 80 -3.21 11.58 21.21
N THR A 81 -4.30 10.82 21.32
CA THR A 81 -5.73 11.08 21.03
C THR A 81 -6.19 11.39 19.60
N ARG A 82 -6.75 10.36 18.95
CA ARG A 82 -7.84 10.52 17.99
C ARG A 82 -9.13 10.77 18.79
N PRO A 83 -9.89 11.86 18.55
CA PRO A 83 -11.08 12.15 19.34
C PRO A 83 -12.16 11.10 19.06
N SER A 84 -12.80 10.59 20.12
CA SER A 84 -14.00 9.76 19.99
C SER A 84 -15.11 10.62 19.37
N GLY A 85 -15.67 10.14 18.26
CA GLY A 85 -16.82 10.78 17.61
C GLY A 85 -18.01 10.93 18.56
N SER A 86 -18.69 12.06 18.43
CA SER A 86 -20.07 12.29 18.87
C SER A 86 -21.00 12.17 17.69
#